data_AF-A0A971T1T9-F1
#
_entry.id   AF-A0A971T1T9-F1
#
_cell.length_a   1.000
_cell.length_b   1.000
_cell.length_c   1.000
_cell.angle_alpha   90.00
_cell.angle_beta   90.00
_cell.angle_gamma   90.00
#
_symmetry.space_group_name_H-M   'P 1'
#
loop_
_entity.id
_entity.type
_entity.pdbx_description
1 polymer ?
#
loop_
_entity_poly.entity_id
_entity_poly.type
_entity_poly.pdbx_seq_one_letter_code
_entity_poly.pdbx_strand_id
1 'polypeptide(L)' 'MLGIEDKGVLAAYLLCLFSAALCVVYGAINWNRGDEPVEPDDVKWVTEEKKVEEEI' A
#
# COMPACT_ATOMS: atom_id res chain seq x y z
N MET A 1 -14.26 32.79 2.87
CA MET A 1 -14.06 31.65 3.80
C MET A 1 -14.96 30.53 3.31
N LEU A 2 -14.56 29.25 3.41
CA LEU A 2 -15.33 28.07 2.98
C LEU A 2 -16.63 27.85 3.80
N GLY A 3 -17.32 28.92 4.22
CA GLY A 3 -18.42 28.90 5.18
C GLY A 3 -18.00 28.71 6.64
N ILE A 4 -16.73 28.39 6.90
CA ILE A 4 -16.20 28.20 8.27
C ILE A 4 -15.61 29.52 8.75
N GLU A 5 -16.22 30.10 9.79
CA GLU A 5 -15.81 31.37 10.40
C GLU A 5 -14.55 31.24 11.25
N ASP A 6 -14.38 30.09 11.92
CA ASP A 6 -13.22 29.81 12.76
C ASP A 6 -12.04 29.28 11.92
N LYS A 7 -10.93 30.02 11.95
CA LYS A 7 -9.71 29.67 11.21
C LYS A 7 -9.05 28.38 11.72
N GLY A 8 -9.19 28.06 13.00
CA GLY A 8 -8.66 26.84 13.61
C GLY A 8 -9.41 25.60 13.15
N VAL A 9 -10.73 25.67 13.08
CA VAL A 9 -11.58 24.59 12.54
C VAL A 9 -11.27 24.34 11.07
N LEU A 10 -11.13 25.40 10.27
CA LEU A 10 -10.73 25.27 8.87
C LEU A 10 -9.36 24.59 8.72
N ALA A 11 -8.38 25.01 9.53
CA ALA A 11 -7.05 24.43 9.53
C ALA A 11 -7.08 22.94 9.92
N ALA A 12 -7.89 22.55 10.91
CA ALA A 12 -8.04 21.16 11.32
C ALA A 12 -8.55 20.28 10.17
N TYR A 13 -9.60 20.71 9.46
CA TYR A 13 -10.11 19.97 8.29
C TYR A 13 -9.06 19.82 7.18
N LEU A 14 -8.35 20.91 6.87
CA LEU A 14 -7.30 20.88 5.84
C LEU A 14 -6.17 19.94 6.24
N LEU A 15 -5.73 19.97 7.50
CA LEU A 15 -4.69 19.07 8.02
C LEU A 15 -5.13 17.61 8.00
N CYS A 16 -6.38 17.30 8.37
CA CYS A 16 -6.91 15.93 8.29
C CYS A 16 -6.91 15.43 6.85
N LEU A 17 -7.41 16.22 5.90
CA LEU A 17 -7.43 15.85 4.49
C LEU A 17 -6.01 15.67 3.93
N PHE A 18 -5.10 16.58 4.29
CA PHE A 18 -3.71 16.51 3.86
C PHE A 18 -3.00 15.29 4.44
N SER A 19 -3.23 14.97 5.72
CA SER A 19 -2.68 13.77 6.36
C SER A 19 -3.18 12.50 5.67
N ALA A 20 -4.47 12.41 5.36
CA ALA A 20 -5.03 11.27 4.63
C ALA A 20 -4.38 11.13 3.24
N ALA A 21 -4.23 12.24 2.51
CA ALA A 21 -3.57 12.25 1.21
C ALA A 21 -2.10 11.80 1.29
N LEU A 22 -1.35 12.27 2.29
CA LEU A 22 0.03 11.83 2.53
C LEU A 22 0.12 10.32 2.81
N CYS A 23 -0.79 9.77 3.61
CA CYS A 23 -0.84 8.32 3.87
C CYS A 23 -1.09 7.52 2.58
N VAL A 24 -2.04 7.95 1.76
CA VAL A 24 -2.35 7.29 0.47
C VAL A 24 -1.16 7.37 -0.48
N VAL A 25 -0.54 8.55 -0.64
CA VAL A 25 0.63 8.75 -1.50
C VAL A 25 1.80 7.89 -1.03
N TYR A 26 2.09 7.88 0.28
CA TYR A 26 3.14 7.05 0.84
C TYR A 26 2.88 5.56 0.59
N GLY A 27 1.66 5.09 0.86
CA GLY A 27 1.25 3.71 0.60
C GLY A 27 1.41 3.35 -0.88
N ALA A 28 0.98 4.21 -1.80
CA ALA A 28 1.12 3.99 -3.23
C ALA A 28 2.58 3.92 -3.69
N ILE A 29 3.47 4.78 -3.15
CA ILE A 29 4.90 4.77 -3.47
C ILE A 29 5.62 3.55 -2.87
N ASN A 30 5.22 3.13 -1.66
CA ASN A 30 5.94 2.11 -0.90
C ASN A 30 5.32 0.70 -1.01
N TRP A 31 4.17 0.56 -1.68
CA TRP A 31 3.40 -0.68 -1.82
C TRP A 31 4.22 -1.85 -2.38
N ASN A 32 5.19 -1.61 -3.28
CA ASN A 32 5.97 -2.66 -3.96
C ASN A 32 7.44 -2.71 -3.53
N ARG A 33 7.80 -2.12 -2.38
CA ARG A 33 9.19 -2.06 -1.90
C ARG A 33 9.60 -3.21 -0.98
N GLY A 34 8.65 -4.05 -0.58
CA GLY A 34 8.85 -5.15 0.37
C GLY A 34 8.89 -6.53 -0.28
N ASP A 35 9.23 -6.64 -1.57
CA ASP A 35 9.39 -7.96 -2.17
C ASP A 35 10.65 -8.60 -1.59
N GLU A 36 10.47 -9.68 -0.83
CA GLU A 36 11.60 -10.49 -0.37
C GLU A 36 12.32 -11.02 -1.61
N PRO A 37 13.66 -11.02 -1.63
CA PRO A 37 14.39 -11.59 -2.75
C PRO A 37 13.99 -13.06 -2.89
N VAL A 38 13.53 -13.46 -4.08
CA VAL A 38 13.08 -14.82 -4.38
C VAL A 38 14.14 -15.81 -3.91
N GLU A 39 13.79 -16.63 -2.92
CA GLU A 39 14.69 -17.64 -2.39
C GLU A 39 14.69 -18.89 -3.30
N PRO A 40 15.79 -19.66 -3.32
CA PRO A 40 15.85 -20.89 -4.11
C PRO A 40 14.74 -21.90 -3.76
N ASP A 41 14.25 -21.87 -2.52
CA ASP A 41 13.18 -22.76 -2.07
C ASP A 41 11.80 -22.32 -2.59
N ASP A 42 11.57 -21.01 -2.82
CA ASP A 42 10.35 -20.52 -3.49
C ASP A 42 10.25 -21.08 -4.92
N VAL A 43 11.37 -21.08 -5.64
CA VAL A 43 11.44 -21.61 -7.02
C VAL A 43 11.13 -23.11 -7.04
N LYS A 44 11.68 -23.88 -6.09
CA LYS A 44 11.38 -25.31 -5.98
C LYS A 44 9.90 -25.53 -5.69
N TRP A 45 9.34 -24.81 -4.73
CA TRP A 45 7.95 -24.97 -4.32
C TRP A 45 6.99 -24.69 -5.49
N VAL A 46 7.19 -23.58 -6.22
CA VAL A 46 6.43 -23.24 -7.44
C VAL A 46 6.56 -24.32 -8.51
N THR A 47 7.73 -24.92 -8.65
CA THR A 47 7.97 -25.96 -9.66
C THR A 47 7.27 -27.28 -9.29
N GLU A 48 7.29 -27.65 -8.02
CA GLU A 48 6.61 -28.85 -7.53
C GLU A 48 5.09 -28.70 -7.56
N GLU A 49 4.53 -27.54 -7.20
CA GLU A 49 3.08 -27.29 -7.33
C GLU A 49 2.60 -27.44 -8.77
N LYS A 50 3.32 -26.86 -9.75
CA LYS A 50 2.95 -26.99 -11.16
C LYS A 50 2.95 -28.43 -11.64
N LYS A 51 3.90 -29.25 -11.20
CA LYS A 51 3.94 -30.68 -11.55
C LYS A 51 2.73 -31.41 -10.99
N VAL A 52 2.36 -31.15 -9.73
CA VAL A 52 1.17 -31.76 -9.11
C VAL A 52 -0.10 -31.35 -9.87
N GLU A 53 -0.21 -30.09 -10.28
CA GLU A 53 -1.37 -29.57 -11.00
C GLU A 53 -1.48 -30.11 -12.44
N GLU A 54 -0.36 -30.36 -13.11
CA GLU A 54 -0.31 -30.99 -14.44
C GLU A 54 -0.55 -32.51 -14.41
N GLU A 55 -0.31 -33.18 -13.28
CA GLU A 55 -0.51 -34.63 -13.09
C GLU A 55 -1.93 -35.01 -12.64
N ILE A 56 -2.82 -34.04 -12.35
CA ILE A 56 -4.23 -34.22 -11.96
C ILE A 56 -5.16 -34.03 -13.16
#